data_AF-A0A522IU91-F1
#
_entry.id   AF-A0A522IU91-F1
#
_cell.length_a   1.000
_cell.length_b   1.000
_cell.length_c   1.000
_cell.angle_alpha   90.00
_cell.angle_beta   90.00
_cell.angle_gamma   90.00
#
_symmetry.space_group_name_H-M   'P 1'
#
loop_
_entity.id
_entity.type
_entity.pdbx_description
1 polymer ?
#
loop_
_entity_poly.entity_id
_entity_poly.type
_entity_poly.pdbx_seq_one_letter_code
_entity_poly.pdbx_strand_id
1 'polypeptide(L)'
;MNRLRIHRRPPARRQKGVAALEFALIASVFFTLLIGVMEMGRVLFYFNTAAEATRLGARVAVVCDVNSSQATTNPVVRDMQRMLPILTPANVSVAYTPSGCDASSCTAVTVSVTNVTVNTMVPFVPFNVTLPPFSTTLPRESLNSVGGTNPSCA
;
A
#
# COMPACT_ATOMS: atom_id res chain seq x y z
N MET A 1 -45.41 68.64 -35.74
CA MET A 1 -44.80 67.31 -35.96
C MET A 1 -43.57 67.17 -35.07
N ASN A 2 -43.71 66.63 -33.85
CA ASN A 2 -42.58 66.42 -32.93
C ASN A 2 -42.24 64.93 -32.85
N ARG A 3 -41.04 64.54 -33.31
CA ARG A 3 -40.56 63.16 -33.19
C ARG A 3 -39.81 63.00 -31.86
N LEU A 4 -40.44 62.34 -30.89
CA LEU A 4 -39.78 61.90 -29.66
C LEU A 4 -38.73 60.83 -30.01
N ARG A 5 -37.44 61.17 -29.89
CA ARG A 5 -36.33 60.23 -29.99
C ARG A 5 -36.18 59.46 -28.68
N ILE A 6 -36.66 58.22 -28.65
CA ILE A 6 -36.46 57.29 -27.54
C ILE A 6 -35.01 56.78 -27.59
N HIS A 7 -34.17 57.19 -26.64
CA HIS A 7 -32.84 56.61 -26.42
C HIS A 7 -32.99 55.27 -25.70
N ARG A 8 -32.86 54.14 -26.41
CA ARG A 8 -32.75 52.82 -25.78
C ARG A 8 -31.39 52.71 -25.09
N ARG A 9 -31.38 52.56 -23.77
CA ARG A 9 -30.16 52.19 -23.01
C ARG A 9 -29.71 50.77 -23.43
N PRO A 10 -28.40 50.53 -23.58
CA PRO A 10 -27.91 49.19 -23.87
C PRO A 10 -28.26 48.24 -22.71
N PRO A 11 -28.66 46.99 -22.99
CA PRO A 11 -28.97 46.03 -21.94
C PRO A 11 -27.73 45.80 -21.07
N ALA A 12 -27.90 45.86 -19.74
CA ALA A 12 -26.86 45.52 -18.79
C ALA A 12 -26.42 44.07 -19.06
N ARG A 13 -25.13 43.91 -19.39
CA ARG A 13 -24.52 42.62 -19.73
C ARG A 13 -24.59 41.71 -18.50
N ARG A 14 -25.58 40.81 -18.44
CA ARG A 14 -25.71 39.84 -17.34
C ARG A 14 -24.57 38.83 -17.47
N GLN A 15 -23.58 38.91 -16.58
CA GLN A 15 -22.54 37.89 -16.40
C GLN A 15 -23.16 36.60 -15.83
N LYS A 16 -23.87 35.84 -16.66
CA LYS A 16 -24.38 34.52 -16.28
C LYS A 16 -23.26 33.50 -16.50
N GLY A 17 -22.86 32.80 -15.44
CA GLY A 17 -21.91 31.67 -15.51
C GLY A 17 -20.51 31.91 -14.97
N VAL A 18 -20.10 33.16 -14.68
CA VAL A 18 -18.78 33.46 -14.09
C VAL A 18 -18.62 32.80 -12.73
N ALA A 19 -19.63 32.92 -11.87
CA ALA A 19 -19.65 32.26 -10.55
C ALA A 19 -19.56 30.72 -10.64
N ALA A 20 -20.12 30.12 -11.70
CA ALA A 20 -20.02 28.67 -11.90
C ALA A 20 -18.59 28.25 -12.28
N LEU A 21 -17.86 29.06 -13.06
CA LEU A 21 -16.45 28.82 -13.40
C LEU A 21 -15.53 29.02 -12.20
N GLU A 22 -15.73 30.08 -11.42
CA GLU A 22 -14.98 30.33 -10.19
C GLU A 22 -15.14 29.16 -9.20
N PHE A 23 -16.38 28.69 -9.01
CA PHE A 23 -16.64 27.53 -8.19
C PHE A 23 -15.96 26.26 -8.73
N ALA A 24 -16.03 26.01 -10.05
CA ALA A 24 -15.42 24.83 -10.66
C ALA A 24 -13.89 24.80 -10.46
N LEU A 25 -13.22 25.96 -10.55
CA LEU A 25 -11.78 26.07 -10.33
C LEU A 25 -11.39 25.85 -8.87
N ILE A 26 -12.15 26.40 -7.92
CA ILE A 26 -11.88 26.19 -6.49
C ILE A 26 -12.18 24.74 -6.10
N ALA A 27 -13.31 24.20 -6.58
CA ALA A 27 -13.71 22.83 -6.31
C ALA A 27 -12.69 21.83 -6.87
N SER A 28 -12.16 22.04 -8.08
CA SER A 28 -11.16 21.12 -8.66
C SER A 28 -9.89 21.06 -7.80
N VAL A 29 -9.38 22.22 -7.35
CA VAL A 29 -8.22 22.28 -6.45
C VAL A 29 -8.53 21.64 -5.08
N PHE A 30 -9.69 21.95 -4.50
CA PHE A 30 -10.10 21.41 -3.22
C PHE A 30 -10.22 19.88 -3.23
N PHE A 31 -10.90 19.30 -4.24
CA PHE A 31 -11.03 17.85 -4.35
C PHE A 31 -9.69 17.17 -4.64
N THR A 32 -8.81 17.79 -5.43
CA THR A 32 -7.45 17.26 -5.68
C THR A 32 -6.65 17.18 -4.37
N LEU A 33 -6.71 18.23 -3.53
CA LEU A 33 -6.05 18.24 -2.23
C LEU A 33 -6.65 17.20 -1.28
N LEU A 34 -7.98 17.09 -1.23
CA LEU A 34 -8.68 16.13 -0.39
C LEU A 34 -8.30 14.69 -0.75
N ILE A 35 -8.30 14.34 -2.05
CA ILE A 35 -7.84 13.03 -2.53
C ILE A 35 -6.35 12.82 -2.19
N GLY A 36 -5.51 13.85 -2.35
CA GLY A 36 -4.10 13.78 -1.98
C GLY A 36 -3.87 13.43 -0.50
N VAL A 37 -4.63 14.03 0.42
CA VAL A 37 -4.55 13.72 1.86
C VAL A 37 -5.04 12.30 2.14
N MET A 38 -6.14 11.87 1.51
CA MET A 38 -6.66 10.50 1.64
C MET A 38 -5.64 9.45 1.17
N GLU A 39 -4.99 9.71 0.03
CA GLU A 39 -3.96 8.84 -0.53
C GLU A 39 -2.73 8.73 0.38
N MET A 40 -2.31 9.84 1.01
CA MET A 40 -1.23 9.77 2.02
C MET A 40 -1.63 8.99 3.27
N GLY A 41 -2.88 9.11 3.71
CA GLY A 41 -3.41 8.27 4.80
C GLY A 41 -3.33 6.78 4.45
N ARG A 42 -3.67 6.41 3.21
CA ARG A 42 -3.57 5.03 2.71
C ARG A 42 -2.12 4.53 2.67
N VAL A 43 -1.17 5.36 2.22
CA VAL A 43 0.26 5.02 2.21
C VAL A 43 0.76 4.74 3.63
N LEU A 44 0.42 5.61 4.59
CA LEU A 44 0.81 5.42 5.98
C LEU A 44 0.19 4.15 6.59
N PHE A 45 -1.05 3.83 6.23
CA PHE A 45 -1.67 2.56 6.60
C PHE A 45 -0.85 1.37 6.08
N TYR A 46 -0.40 1.40 4.82
CA TYR A 46 0.47 0.34 4.29
C TYR A 46 1.79 0.19 5.03
N PHE A 47 2.38 1.28 5.54
CA PHE A 47 3.63 1.20 6.31
C PHE A 47 3.42 0.44 7.62
N ASN A 48 2.34 0.75 8.34
CA ASN A 48 2.00 0.06 9.58
C ASN A 48 1.63 -1.41 9.32
N THR A 49 0.84 -1.67 8.29
CA THR A 49 0.44 -3.03 7.92
C THR A 49 1.63 -3.85 7.43
N ALA A 50 2.60 -3.26 6.72
CA ALA A 50 3.82 -3.96 6.30
C ALA A 50 4.65 -4.39 7.51
N ALA A 51 4.81 -3.54 8.52
CA ALA A 51 5.49 -3.88 9.76
C ALA A 51 4.82 -5.07 10.47
N GLU A 52 3.50 -5.03 10.66
CA GLU A 52 2.77 -6.13 11.30
C GLU A 52 2.76 -7.40 10.45
N ALA A 53 2.65 -7.29 9.12
CA ALA A 53 2.74 -8.42 8.20
C ALA A 53 4.11 -9.11 8.30
N THR A 54 5.22 -8.37 8.39
CA THR A 54 6.55 -8.98 8.58
C THR A 54 6.67 -9.70 9.93
N ARG A 55 6.02 -9.19 10.98
CA ARG A 55 5.98 -9.83 12.29
C ARG A 55 5.16 -11.11 12.27
N LEU A 56 4.01 -11.10 11.59
CA LEU A 56 3.22 -12.32 11.35
C LEU A 56 4.04 -13.34 10.55
N GLY A 57 4.65 -12.91 9.45
CA GLY A 57 5.49 -13.76 8.61
C GLY A 57 6.62 -14.41 9.38
N ALA A 58 7.31 -13.65 10.25
CA ALA A 58 8.36 -14.18 11.11
C ALA A 58 7.83 -15.24 12.09
N ARG A 59 6.64 -15.04 12.69
CA ARG A 59 6.01 -16.03 13.59
C ARG A 59 5.68 -17.34 12.88
N VAL A 60 5.25 -17.28 11.62
CA VAL A 60 5.01 -18.48 10.80
C VAL A 60 6.34 -19.14 10.43
N ALA A 61 7.34 -18.34 10.03
CA ALA A 61 8.64 -18.83 9.58
C ALA A 61 9.48 -19.50 10.68
N VAL A 62 9.26 -19.19 11.97
CA VAL A 62 9.97 -19.86 13.08
C VAL A 62 9.37 -21.23 13.45
N VAL A 63 8.18 -21.56 12.96
CA VAL A 63 7.50 -22.84 13.24
C VAL A 63 7.46 -23.75 12.03
N CYS A 64 7.17 -23.19 10.86
CA CYS A 64 7.05 -23.92 9.61
C CYS A 64 8.42 -24.08 8.94
N ASP A 65 8.74 -25.30 8.49
CA ASP A 65 9.89 -25.52 7.61
C ASP A 65 9.57 -24.98 6.22
N VAL A 66 9.74 -23.67 6.04
CA VAL A 66 9.56 -23.06 4.73
C VAL A 66 10.89 -23.00 4.04
N ASN A 67 11.02 -23.71 2.91
CA ASN A 67 12.10 -23.45 1.99
C ASN A 67 12.17 -21.93 1.72
N SER A 68 13.35 -21.37 1.50
CA SER A 68 13.54 -19.95 1.16
C SER A 68 12.94 -19.56 -0.21
N SER A 69 11.97 -20.33 -0.71
CA SER A 69 11.26 -20.12 -1.94
C SER A 69 10.24 -18.99 -1.80
N GLN A 70 10.27 -18.09 -2.78
CA GLN A 70 9.35 -16.98 -2.93
C GLN A 70 8.08 -17.43 -3.69
N ALA A 71 7.52 -18.58 -3.32
CA ALA A 71 6.32 -19.12 -3.96
C ALA A 71 5.06 -18.65 -3.22
N THR A 72 3.96 -18.42 -3.93
CA THR A 72 2.65 -18.10 -3.32
C THR A 72 2.10 -19.23 -2.44
N THR A 73 2.59 -20.45 -2.65
CA THR A 73 2.28 -21.61 -1.81
C THR A 73 3.02 -21.59 -0.46
N ASN A 74 4.02 -20.72 -0.29
CA ASN A 74 4.71 -20.56 0.99
C ASN A 74 3.74 -19.94 2.00
N PRO A 75 3.49 -20.58 3.17
CA PRO A 75 2.54 -20.07 4.16
C PRO A 75 2.94 -18.67 4.67
N VAL A 76 4.24 -18.35 4.73
CA VAL A 76 4.72 -17.00 5.09
C VAL A 76 4.23 -15.97 4.07
N VAL A 77 4.46 -16.22 2.78
CA VAL A 77 4.05 -15.30 1.70
C VAL A 77 2.53 -15.17 1.65
N ARG A 78 1.81 -16.29 1.74
CA ARG A 78 0.34 -16.33 1.75
C ARG A 78 -0.25 -15.49 2.88
N ASP A 79 0.22 -15.69 4.11
CA ASP A 79 -0.35 -15.02 5.27
C ASP A 79 0.01 -13.52 5.30
N MET A 80 1.21 -13.18 4.83
CA MET A 80 1.59 -11.78 4.61
C MET A 80 0.73 -11.12 3.52
N GLN A 81 0.46 -11.80 2.41
CA GLN A 81 -0.40 -11.29 1.33
C GLN A 81 -1.87 -11.13 1.75
N ARG A 82 -2.37 -11.95 2.67
CA ARG A 82 -3.72 -11.78 3.23
C ARG A 82 -3.86 -10.46 4.01
N MET A 83 -2.78 -10.02 4.69
CA MET A 83 -2.76 -8.73 5.40
C MET A 83 -2.47 -7.55 4.47
N LEU A 84 -1.52 -7.73 3.54
CA LEU A 84 -1.08 -6.69 2.62
C LEU A 84 -1.14 -7.21 1.16
N PRO A 85 -2.31 -7.13 0.50
CA PRO A 85 -2.54 -7.72 -0.82
C PRO A 85 -1.70 -7.14 -1.97
N ILE A 86 -1.08 -5.98 -1.76
CA ILE A 86 -0.15 -5.37 -2.72
C ILE A 86 1.21 -6.11 -2.78
N LEU A 87 1.50 -6.97 -1.80
CA LEU A 87 2.72 -7.77 -1.81
C LEU A 87 2.72 -8.80 -2.94
N THR A 88 3.81 -8.84 -3.69
CA THR A 88 4.11 -9.98 -4.56
C THR A 88 5.09 -10.93 -3.86
N PRO A 89 5.14 -12.21 -4.25
CA PRO A 89 6.09 -13.14 -3.63
C PRO A 89 7.56 -12.69 -3.75
N ALA A 90 7.90 -11.97 -4.82
CA ALA A 90 9.24 -11.41 -5.04
C ALA A 90 9.62 -10.28 -4.08
N ASN A 91 8.65 -9.71 -3.36
CA ASN A 91 8.91 -8.67 -2.36
C ASN A 91 9.28 -9.25 -1.00
N VAL A 92 9.01 -10.53 -0.75
CA VAL A 92 9.16 -11.18 0.55
C VAL A 92 10.38 -12.09 0.51
N SER A 93 11.33 -11.87 1.41
CA SER A 93 12.47 -12.78 1.58
C SER A 93 12.53 -13.34 2.99
N VAL A 94 12.86 -14.63 3.08
CA VAL A 94 13.06 -15.36 4.33
C VAL A 94 14.51 -15.82 4.37
N ALA A 95 15.25 -15.37 5.38
CA ALA A 95 16.64 -15.70 5.59
C ALA A 95 16.83 -16.43 6.92
N TYR A 96 17.53 -17.56 6.87
CA TYR A 96 17.85 -18.36 8.03
C TYR A 96 19.27 -18.09 8.50
N THR A 97 19.47 -18.10 9.82
CA THR A 97 20.77 -17.87 10.46
C THR A 97 21.14 -19.05 11.36
N PRO A 98 22.36 -19.62 11.26
CA PRO A 98 23.41 -19.32 10.28
C PRO A 98 23.06 -19.74 8.83
N SER A 99 23.68 -19.12 7.82
CA SER A 99 23.35 -19.41 6.41
C SER A 99 23.56 -20.88 6.06
N GLY A 100 22.60 -21.51 5.38
CA GLY A 100 22.66 -22.92 5.00
C GLY A 100 22.34 -23.89 6.14
N CYS A 101 21.83 -23.39 7.27
CA CYS A 101 21.29 -24.23 8.32
C CYS A 101 20.01 -24.96 7.88
N ASP A 102 19.73 -26.06 8.56
CA ASP A 102 18.51 -26.85 8.45
C ASP A 102 17.59 -26.65 9.66
N ALA A 103 16.42 -27.31 9.66
CA ALA A 103 15.47 -27.26 10.76
C ALA A 103 16.07 -27.56 12.14
N SER A 104 17.17 -28.34 12.20
CA SER A 104 17.83 -28.76 13.43
C SER A 104 18.95 -27.82 13.90
N SER A 105 19.54 -27.03 13.00
CA SER A 105 20.73 -26.21 13.25
C SER A 105 20.50 -24.70 13.14
N CYS A 106 19.36 -24.25 12.59
CA CYS A 106 19.04 -22.83 12.55
C CYS A 106 18.83 -22.26 13.97
N THR A 107 19.27 -21.03 14.20
CA THR A 107 19.13 -20.33 15.49
C THR A 107 18.08 -19.22 15.42
N ALA A 108 17.98 -18.52 14.30
CA ALA A 108 16.99 -17.47 14.09
C ALA A 108 16.57 -17.36 12.63
N VAL A 109 15.39 -16.79 12.43
CA VAL A 109 14.77 -16.55 11.12
C VAL A 109 14.49 -15.07 10.97
N THR A 110 14.86 -14.50 9.82
CA THR A 110 14.58 -13.11 9.46
C THR A 110 13.65 -13.08 8.25
N VAL A 111 12.51 -12.42 8.40
CA VAL A 111 11.57 -12.16 7.30
C VAL A 111 11.66 -10.69 6.94
N SER A 112 11.78 -10.37 5.66
CA SER A 112 11.83 -8.99 5.18
C SER A 112 10.96 -8.75 3.96
N VAL A 113 10.48 -7.51 3.86
CA VAL A 113 9.70 -6.99 2.75
C VAL A 113 10.47 -5.85 2.10
N THR A 114 10.68 -5.94 0.78
CA THR A 114 11.41 -4.93 0.00
C THR A 114 10.76 -4.67 -1.36
N ASN A 115 11.06 -3.51 -1.95
CA ASN A 115 10.64 -3.13 -3.31
C ASN A 115 9.11 -3.11 -3.54
N VAL A 116 8.33 -2.71 -2.53
CA VAL A 116 6.88 -2.54 -2.69
C VAL A 116 6.59 -1.12 -3.13
N THR A 117 5.94 -0.96 -4.28
CA THR A 117 5.59 0.36 -4.83
C THR A 117 4.07 0.55 -4.79
N VAL A 118 3.64 1.66 -4.19
CA VAL A 118 2.23 2.06 -4.13
C VAL A 118 1.98 3.13 -5.18
N ASN A 119 1.09 2.83 -6.11
CA ASN A 119 0.66 3.78 -7.13
C ASN A 119 -0.46 4.65 -6.56
N THR A 120 -0.21 5.96 -6.43
CA THR A 120 -1.24 6.88 -5.93
C THR A 120 -2.24 7.23 -7.03
N MET A 121 -3.49 7.45 -6.63
CA MET A 121 -4.60 7.76 -7.55
C MET A 121 -4.94 9.25 -7.53
N VAL A 122 -3.92 10.11 -7.44
CA VAL A 122 -4.14 11.57 -7.42
C VAL A 122 -4.42 12.07 -8.85
N PRO A 123 -5.56 12.76 -9.07
CA PRO A 123 -5.85 13.37 -10.35
C PRO A 123 -4.75 14.34 -10.79
N PHE A 124 -4.44 14.36 -12.10
CA PHE A 124 -3.49 15.27 -12.75
C PHE A 124 -2.00 15.06 -12.43
N VAL A 125 -1.64 14.43 -11.30
CA VAL A 125 -0.24 14.20 -10.91
C VAL A 125 -0.06 12.78 -10.35
N PRO A 126 0.13 11.76 -11.21
CA PRO A 126 0.45 10.42 -10.73
C PRO A 126 1.87 10.39 -10.16
N PHE A 127 2.01 9.98 -8.90
CA PHE A 127 3.31 9.69 -8.31
C PHE A 127 3.28 8.34 -7.59
N ASN A 128 4.44 7.68 -7.57
CA ASN A 128 4.59 6.38 -6.95
C ASN A 128 5.38 6.55 -5.65
N VAL A 129 4.91 5.91 -4.58
CA VAL A 129 5.63 5.90 -3.30
C VAL A 129 6.15 4.49 -3.05
N THR A 130 7.46 4.37 -2.89
CA THR A 130 8.08 3.09 -2.52
C THR A 130 8.10 2.96 -1.00
N LEU A 131 7.65 1.81 -0.50
CA LEU A 131 7.73 1.49 0.92
C LEU A 131 9.20 1.35 1.33
N PRO A 132 9.58 1.84 2.54
CA PRO A 132 10.88 1.50 3.11
C PRO A 132 10.94 -0.01 3.39
N PRO A 133 12.14 -0.60 3.44
CA PRO A 133 12.30 -2.00 3.78
C PRO A 133 11.90 -2.24 5.24
N PHE A 134 11.13 -3.31 5.48
CA PHE A 134 10.76 -3.76 6.82
C PHE A 134 11.29 -5.17 7.04
N SER A 135 11.87 -5.43 8.20
CA SER A 135 12.33 -6.76 8.58
C SER A 135 12.02 -7.07 10.03
N THR A 136 11.74 -8.34 10.31
CA THR A 136 11.56 -8.87 11.66
C THR A 136 12.39 -10.14 11.80
N THR A 137 13.19 -10.21 12.86
CA THR A 137 13.98 -11.39 13.21
C THR A 137 13.44 -11.99 14.50
N LEU A 138 13.21 -13.30 14.50
CA LEU A 138 12.78 -14.07 15.67
C LEU A 138 13.66 -15.33 15.83
N PRO A 139 13.91 -15.78 17.08
CA PRO A 139 14.62 -17.04 17.31
C PRO A 139 13.80 -18.21 16.77
N ARG A 140 14.49 -19.29 16.41
CA ARG A 140 13.81 -20.50 15.95
C ARG A 140 12.95 -21.09 17.07
N GLU A 141 11.81 -21.65 16.69
CA GLU A 141 10.98 -22.48 17.56
C GLU A 141 11.10 -23.93 17.07
N SER A 142 10.04 -24.48 16.46
CA SER A 142 10.04 -25.87 16.01
C SER A 142 10.78 -26.09 14.69
N LEU A 143 10.61 -25.19 13.72
CA LEU A 143 11.07 -25.31 12.33
C LEU A 143 10.78 -26.65 11.61
N ASN A 144 10.06 -27.60 12.21
CA ASN A 144 9.88 -28.95 11.69
C ASN A 144 8.42 -29.33 11.43
N SER A 145 7.52 -28.35 11.41
CA SER A 145 6.09 -28.60 11.21
C SER A 145 5.76 -28.95 9.74
N VAL A 146 6.40 -30.01 9.23
CA VAL A 146 6.23 -30.55 7.88
C VAL A 146 5.06 -31.54 7.91
N GLY A 147 4.04 -31.34 7.07
CA GLY A 147 2.98 -32.34 6.85
C GLY A 147 1.64 -32.12 7.57
N GLY A 148 1.28 -30.88 7.93
CA GLY A 148 -0.10 -30.55 8.30
C GLY A 148 -0.49 -30.75 9.76
N THR A 149 0.46 -30.99 10.67
CA THR A 149 0.20 -30.96 12.12
C THR A 149 -0.12 -29.56 12.64
N ASN A 150 0.44 -28.51 12.01
CA ASN A 150 0.08 -27.12 12.26
C ASN A 150 -0.71 -26.54 11.08
N PRO A 151 -1.97 -26.10 11.27
CA PRO A 151 -2.79 -25.54 10.20
C PRO A 151 -2.23 -24.22 9.65
N SER A 152 -1.35 -23.51 10.38
CA SER A 152 -0.65 -22.33 9.88
C SER A 152 0.44 -22.66 8.86
N CYS A 153 0.94 -23.90 8.84
CA CYS A 153 1.97 -24.37 7.91
C CYS A 153 1.40 -25.14 6.71
N ALA A 154 0.12 -25.48 6.74
CA ALA A 154 -0.60 -26.15 5.65
C ALA A 154 -1.02 -25.16 4.57
#